data_AF-A0AA96RWQ6-F1
#
_entry.id   AF-A0AA96RWQ6-F1
#
_cell.length_a   1.000
_cell.length_b   1.000
_cell.length_c   1.000
_cell.angle_alpha   90.00
_cell.angle_beta   90.00
_cell.angle_gamma   90.00
#
_symmetry.space_group_name_H-M   'P 1'
#
loop_
_entity.id
_entity.type
_entity.pdbx_description
1 polymer ?
#
loop_
_entity_poly.entity_id
_entity_poly.type
_entity_poly.pdbx_seq_one_letter_code
_entity_poly.pdbx_strand_id
1 'polypeptide(L)'
;MARLDLEWEALLSFVLLAASYLCLYAAIHRRTTFARYSMTVLLVASGAPLAAMLIVESRRTATDANIGLGMAFMLTWLITAVVFAASFIVWLLKKRKRA
;
A
#
# COMPACT_ATOMS: atom_id res chain seq x y z
N MET A 1 14.33 3.19 21.08
CA MET A 1 13.98 1.93 20.39
C MET A 1 12.65 2.08 19.66
N ALA A 2 11.54 2.36 20.34
CA ALA A 2 10.20 2.51 19.73
C ALA A 2 10.11 3.36 18.44
N ARG A 3 10.90 4.44 18.31
CA ARG A 3 10.90 5.28 17.10
C ARG A 3 11.52 4.59 15.89
N LEU A 4 12.58 3.79 16.09
CA LEU A 4 13.21 3.03 15.01
C LEU A 4 12.30 1.89 14.55
N ASP A 5 11.60 1.25 15.49
CA ASP A 5 10.64 0.18 15.19
C ASP A 5 9.51 0.72 14.32
N LEU A 6 8.95 1.88 14.67
CA LEU A 6 7.93 2.57 13.89
C LEU A 6 8.40 2.94 12.46
N GLU A 7 9.64 3.44 12.33
CA GLU A 7 10.22 3.79 11.03
C GLU A 7 10.34 2.55 10.13
N TRP A 8 10.76 1.41 10.68
CA TRP A 8 10.83 0.16 9.93
C TRP A 8 9.46 -0.39 9.55
N GLU A 9 8.49 -0.35 10.47
CA GLU A 9 7.11 -0.76 10.20
C GLU A 9 6.48 0.09 9.09
N ALA A 10 6.68 1.41 9.13
CA ALA A 10 6.25 2.34 8.10
C ALA A 10 6.88 2.01 6.75
N LEU A 11 8.21 1.84 6.73
CA LEU A 11 8.93 1.51 5.50
C LEU A 11 8.43 0.20 4.89
N LEU A 12 8.31 -0.86 5.70
CA LEU A 12 7.79 -2.15 5.27
C LEU A 12 6.37 -2.02 4.72
N SER A 13 5.52 -1.25 5.38
CA SER A 13 4.14 -1.02 4.94
C SER A 13 4.07 -0.32 3.59
N PHE A 14 4.90 0.71 3.35
CA PHE A 14 4.96 1.38 2.05
C PHE A 14 5.55 0.49 0.95
N VAL A 15 6.59 -0.28 1.26
CA VAL A 15 7.22 -1.22 0.32
C VAL A 15 6.22 -2.32 -0.09
N LEU A 16 5.49 -2.90 0.87
CA LEU A 16 4.47 -3.91 0.59
C LEU A 16 3.30 -3.34 -0.22
N LEU A 17 2.84 -2.13 0.11
CA LEU A 17 1.81 -1.45 -0.68
C LEU A 17 2.28 -1.25 -2.12
N ALA A 18 3.47 -0.68 -2.33
CA ALA A 18 4.04 -0.48 -3.66
C ALA A 18 4.20 -1.81 -4.41
N ALA A 19 4.71 -2.85 -3.76
CA ALA A 19 4.85 -4.18 -4.33
C ALA A 19 3.50 -4.76 -4.78
N SER A 20 2.43 -4.59 -3.99
CA SER A 20 1.09 -5.07 -4.36
C SER A 20 0.56 -4.42 -5.65
N TYR A 21 0.78 -3.10 -5.81
CA TYR A 21 0.40 -2.37 -7.03
C TYR A 21 1.26 -2.77 -8.23
N LEU A 22 2.56 -3.03 -8.02
CA LEU A 22 3.45 -3.55 -9.06
C LEU A 22 3.00 -4.95 -9.53
N CYS A 23 2.62 -5.84 -8.60
CA CYS A 23 2.06 -7.15 -8.93
C CYS A 23 0.78 -7.02 -9.76
N LEU A 24 -0.13 -6.11 -9.36
CA LEU A 24 -1.36 -5.85 -10.12
C LEU A 24 -1.03 -5.31 -11.53
N TYR A 25 -0.10 -4.37 -11.66
CA TYR A 25 0.32 -3.83 -12.95
C TYR A 25 0.93 -4.90 -13.85
N ALA A 26 1.72 -5.81 -13.28
CA ALA A 26 2.30 -6.93 -14.02
C ALA A 26 1.24 -7.94 -14.49
N ALA A 27 0.15 -8.11 -13.72
CA ALA A 27 -0.94 -9.01 -14.06
C ALA A 27 -1.79 -8.50 -15.24
N ILE A 28 -1.98 -7.18 -15.38
CA ILE A 28 -2.79 -6.56 -16.44
C ILE A 28 -2.24 -6.87 -17.84
N HIS A 29 -3.15 -7.21 -18.77
CA HIS A 29 -2.81 -7.66 -20.13
C HIS A 29 -2.40 -6.53 -21.08
N ARG A 30 -3.12 -5.39 -21.09
CA ARG A 30 -2.79 -4.20 -21.88
C ARG A 30 -2.33 -3.08 -20.96
N ARG A 31 -1.02 -2.83 -20.94
CA ARG A 31 -0.39 -1.74 -20.17
C ARG A 31 -0.61 -0.40 -20.89
N THR A 32 -1.85 0.05 -20.93
CA THR A 32 -2.17 1.35 -21.52
C THR A 32 -1.64 2.47 -20.63
N THR A 33 -1.42 3.64 -21.21
CA THR A 33 -1.03 4.85 -20.49
C THR A 33 -2.01 5.17 -19.35
N PHE A 34 -3.30 4.94 -19.58
CA PHE A 34 -4.35 5.09 -18.56
C PHE A 34 -4.17 4.14 -17.37
N ALA A 35 -3.86 2.86 -17.61
CA ALA A 35 -3.63 1.89 -16.54
C ALA A 35 -2.42 2.27 -15.66
N ARG A 36 -1.37 2.81 -16.27
CA ARG A 36 -0.21 3.32 -15.55
C ARG A 36 -0.56 4.52 -14.68
N TYR A 37 -1.22 5.55 -15.25
CA TYR A 37 -1.60 6.74 -14.49
C TYR A 37 -2.58 6.44 -13.35
N SER A 38 -3.61 5.63 -13.60
CA SER A 38 -4.58 5.23 -12.56
C SER A 38 -3.91 4.47 -11.41
N MET A 39 -2.97 3.57 -11.70
CA MET A 39 -2.22 2.88 -10.64
C MET A 39 -1.35 3.80 -9.81
N THR A 40 -0.67 4.77 -10.43
CA THR A 40 0.12 5.75 -9.68
C THR A 40 -0.78 6.60 -8.77
N VAL A 41 -1.92 7.07 -9.29
CA VAL A 41 -2.89 7.85 -8.50
C VAL A 41 -3.44 7.03 -7.33
N LEU A 42 -3.84 5.78 -7.56
CA LEU A 42 -4.36 4.89 -6.51
C LEU A 42 -3.31 4.54 -5.46
N LEU A 43 -2.07 4.28 -5.87
CA LEU A 43 -0.95 4.04 -4.94
C LEU A 43 -0.72 5.25 -4.03
N VAL A 44 -0.63 6.45 -4.61
CA VAL A 44 -0.44 7.68 -3.83
C VAL A 44 -1.63 7.94 -2.91
N ALA A 45 -2.86 7.80 -3.42
CA ALA A 45 -4.07 8.00 -2.63
C ALA A 45 -4.19 7.01 -1.46
N SER A 46 -3.76 5.76 -1.64
CA SER A 46 -3.79 4.73 -0.58
C SER A 46 -2.66 4.86 0.43
N GLY A 47 -1.48 5.37 0.03
CA GLY A 47 -0.37 5.63 0.94
C GLY A 47 -0.48 6.96 1.69
N ALA A 48 -1.21 7.94 1.15
CA ALA A 48 -1.30 9.29 1.70
C ALA A 48 -1.80 9.36 3.16
N PRO A 49 -2.82 8.59 3.60
CA PRO A 49 -3.27 8.62 5.00
C PRO A 49 -2.16 8.22 5.99
N LEU A 50 -1.41 7.15 5.70
CA LEU A 50 -0.31 6.71 6.56
C LEU A 50 0.83 7.73 6.57
N ALA A 51 1.18 8.29 5.41
CA ALA A 51 2.20 9.32 5.31
C ALA A 51 1.82 10.57 6.11
N ALA A 52 0.56 11.01 6.03
CA ALA A 52 0.06 12.15 6.79
C ALA A 52 0.13 11.89 8.31
N MET A 53 -0.28 10.71 8.76
CA MET A 53 -0.23 10.36 10.19
C MET A 53 1.20 10.25 10.72
N LEU A 54 2.14 9.73 9.93
CA LEU A 54 3.56 9.71 10.29
C LEU A 54 4.15 11.12 10.41
N ILE A 55 3.75 12.06 9.54
CA ILE A 55 4.16 13.47 9.65
C ILE A 55 3.63 14.09 10.94
N VAL A 56 2.35 13.85 11.26
CA VAL A 56 1.73 14.34 12.51
C VAL A 56 2.45 13.75 13.72
N GLU A 57 2.72 12.45 13.71
CA GLU A 57 3.44 11.76 14.78
C GLU A 57 4.86 12.31 14.96
N SER A 58 5.58 12.57 13.86
CA SER A 58 6.94 13.10 13.91
C SER A 58 7.08 14.46 14.59
N ARG A 59 5.98 15.23 14.63
CA ARG A 59 5.91 16.58 15.22
C ARG A 59 5.29 16.56 16.62
N ARG A 60 4.83 15.41 17.10
CA ARG A 60 4.12 15.27 18.36
C ARG A 60 5.12 15.14 19.50
N THR A 61 4.87 15.85 20.59
CA THR A 61 5.63 15.75 21.86
C THR A 61 4.93 14.87 22.89
N ALA A 62 3.69 14.45 22.61
CA ALA A 62 2.91 13.56 23.46
C ALA A 62 3.52 12.15 23.45
N THR A 63 3.63 11.54 24.63
CA THR A 63 4.22 10.20 24.84
C THR A 63 3.20 9.07 24.73
N ASP A 64 1.91 9.40 24.63
CA ASP A 64 0.82 8.43 24.55
C ASP A 64 0.62 7.88 23.12
N ALA A 65 0.14 6.64 23.06
CA ALA A 65 -0.12 5.95 21.81
C ALA A 65 -1.11 6.70 20.92
N ASN A 66 -0.73 6.90 19.65
CA ASN A 66 -1.59 7.51 18.65
C ASN A 66 -2.48 6.46 17.99
N ILE A 67 -3.73 6.35 18.47
CA ILE A 67 -4.74 5.43 17.91
C ILE A 67 -4.92 5.67 16.40
N GLY A 68 -4.90 6.93 15.97
CA GLY A 68 -5.06 7.28 14.56
C GLY A 68 -3.92 6.76 13.69
N LEU A 69 -2.69 6.74 14.20
CA LEU A 69 -1.54 6.17 13.50
C LEU A 69 -1.71 4.66 13.32
N GLY A 70 -2.11 3.95 14.38
CA GLY A 70 -2.41 2.52 14.32
C GLY A 70 -3.52 2.20 13.30
N MET A 71 -4.59 3.00 13.27
CA MET A 71 -5.66 2.83 12.28
C MET A 71 -5.18 3.08 10.84
N ALA A 72 -4.27 4.03 10.63
CA ALA A 72 -3.68 4.28 9.32
C ALA A 72 -2.84 3.09 8.84
N PHE A 73 -2.08 2.45 9.73
CA PHE A 73 -1.37 1.20 9.42
C PHE A 73 -2.33 0.07 9.01
N MET A 74 -3.38 -0.16 9.82
CA MET A 74 -4.37 -1.19 9.52
C MET A 74 -5.07 -0.96 8.17
N LEU A 75 -5.41 0.30 7.85
CA LEU A 75 -5.97 0.66 6.56
C LEU A 75 -4.99 0.33 5.42
N THR A 76 -3.72 0.71 5.55
CA THR A 76 -2.69 0.41 4.55
C THR A 76 -2.50 -1.09 4.35
N TRP A 77 -2.52 -1.89 5.43
CA TRP A 77 -2.43 -3.34 5.35
C TRP A 77 -3.65 -3.96 4.67
N LEU A 78 -4.85 -3.48 4.99
CA LEU A 78 -6.09 -3.92 4.35
C LEU A 78 -6.06 -3.64 2.85
N ILE A 79 -5.69 -2.43 2.44
CA ILE A 79 -5.58 -2.06 1.02
C ILE A 79 -4.53 -2.94 0.33
N THR A 80 -3.35 -3.11 0.94
CA THR A 80 -2.29 -3.99 0.42
C THR A 80 -2.80 -5.41 0.17
N ALA A 81 -3.50 -6.00 1.15
CA ALA A 81 -4.06 -7.34 1.03
C ALA A 81 -5.09 -7.45 -0.10
N VAL A 82 -5.99 -6.47 -0.23
CA VAL A 82 -7.02 -6.43 -1.29
C VAL A 82 -6.38 -6.29 -2.68
N VAL A 83 -5.43 -5.36 -2.84
CA VAL A 83 -4.74 -5.13 -4.13
C VAL A 83 -3.93 -6.36 -4.53
N PHE A 84 -3.23 -6.97 -3.58
CA PHE A 84 -2.48 -8.20 -3.82
C PHE A 84 -3.41 -9.36 -4.22
N ALA A 85 -4.52 -9.57 -3.50
CA ALA A 85 -5.50 -10.60 -3.85
C ALA A 85 -6.09 -10.38 -5.26
N ALA A 86 -6.44 -9.14 -5.60
CA ALA A 86 -6.91 -8.79 -6.95
C ALA A 86 -5.85 -9.12 -8.01
N SER A 87 -4.58 -8.80 -7.75
CA SER A 87 -3.47 -9.12 -8.66
C SER A 87 -3.35 -10.62 -8.92
N PHE A 88 -3.49 -11.42 -7.86
CA PHE A 88 -3.40 -12.87 -7.91
C PHE A 88 -4.57 -13.47 -8.70
N ILE A 89 -5.79 -13.01 -8.45
CA ILE A 89 -7.00 -13.45 -9.19
C ILE A 89 -6.86 -13.13 -10.68
N VAL A 90 -6.47 -11.90 -11.03
CA VAL A 90 -6.26 -11.50 -12.44
C VAL A 90 -5.20 -12.37 -13.11
N TRP A 91 -4.11 -12.66 -12.40
CA TRP A 91 -3.05 -13.53 -12.89
C TRP A 91 -3.54 -14.98 -13.14
N LEU A 92 -4.33 -15.55 -12.22
CA LEU A 92 -4.92 -16.89 -12.38
C LEU A 92 -5.87 -16.95 -13.58
N LEU A 93 -6.75 -15.96 -13.73
CA LEU A 93 -7.68 -15.88 -14.87
C LEU A 93 -6.93 -15.77 -16.21
N LYS A 94 -5.81 -15.04 -16.23
CA LYS A 94 -4.95 -14.92 -17.41
C LYS A 94 -4.28 -16.24 -17.78
N LYS A 95 -3.82 -17.03 -16.80
CA LYS A 95 -3.27 -18.36 -17.06
C LYS A 95 -4.31 -19.32 -17.63
N ARG A 96 -5.53 -19.32 -17.08
CA ARG A 96 -6.64 -20.16 -17.59
C ARG A 96 -7.05 -19.85 -19.03
N LYS A 97 -6.92 -18.60 -19.49
CA LYS A 97 -7.21 -18.23 -20.88
C LYS A 97 -6.10 -18.60 -21.88
N ARG A 98 -4.91 -18.97 -21.40
CA ARG A 98 -3.76 -19.37 -22.23
C ARG A 98 -3.52 -20.88 -22.26
N ALA A 99 -4.14 -21.62 -21.34
CA ALA A 99 -4.18 -23.08 -21.32
C ALA A 99 -5.38 -23.56 -22.14
#